data_AF-A0A4T0B7M3-F1
#
_entry.id   AF-A0A4T0B7M3-F1
#
_cell.length_a   1.000
_cell.length_b   1.000
_cell.length_c   1.000
_cell.angle_alpha   90.00
_cell.angle_beta   90.00
_cell.angle_gamma   90.00
#
_symmetry.space_group_name_H-M   'P 1'
#
loop_
_entity.id
_entity.type
_entity.pdbx_description
1 polymer ?
#
loop_
_entity_poly.entity_id
_entity_poly.type
_entity_poly.pdbx_seq_one_letter_code
_entity_poly.pdbx_strand_id
1 'polypeptide(L)'
;MAANAINPELVNLTTADPTQVICALDASGNDYDGRLGARISALFVILIVSTAVTFFPVAAKRVRWLKIPLYVYLFARYFGAGVIVATAFIHLLDPAYSEIGPQTCVGMTGRWAQYSWPPAIVLVSVTVIFLLDLGAERYVEAKYGVHHHQGNLEDIATSRAHTHHDSITPTPISHDDQALERKATEPYQAMSEETVDLEKSTLIQENAFRTQFAAFLVLEFGVIFHSVVIGLNLGVVGSEFNTLYPVLVFHQSFEGLGIGARMSAIPFPARYKNWLPWFLCTAYGLTTPIAIAIGLGLRTRYDPNSFTANVVSGILDSISAGILIFTGLVELLAIYFSH
;
A
#
# COMPACT_ATOMS: atom_id res chain seq x y z
N MET A 1 -23.18 22.93 15.74
CA MET A 1 -23.22 23.49 17.10
C MET A 1 -21.96 24.33 17.27
N ALA A 2 -22.11 25.64 17.49
CA ALA A 2 -20.98 26.54 17.65
C ALA A 2 -20.20 26.14 18.91
N ALA A 3 -18.92 25.81 18.75
CA ALA A 3 -18.02 25.60 19.86
C ALA A 3 -17.94 26.90 20.66
N ASN A 4 -18.18 26.82 21.98
CA ASN A 4 -17.88 27.90 22.89
C ASN A 4 -16.35 28.10 22.87
N ALA A 5 -15.88 29.02 22.03
CA ALA A 5 -14.48 29.42 22.02
C ALA A 5 -14.17 30.05 23.39
N ILE A 6 -13.25 29.44 24.13
CA ILE A 6 -12.72 30.01 25.37
C ILE A 6 -12.17 31.40 25.04
N ASN A 7 -12.59 32.43 25.79
CA ASN A 7 -11.96 33.74 25.71
C ASN A 7 -10.63 33.68 26.48
N PRO A 8 -9.47 33.72 25.80
CA PRO A 8 -8.16 33.56 26.44
C PRO A 8 -7.85 34.65 27.47
N GLU A 9 -8.54 35.80 27.42
CA GLU A 9 -8.34 36.91 28.37
C GLU A 9 -9.15 36.74 29.68
N LEU A 10 -10.14 35.85 29.70
CA LEU A 10 -11.08 35.66 30.82
C LEU A 10 -11.37 34.16 31.02
N VAL A 11 -10.34 33.39 31.38
CA VAL A 11 -10.45 31.96 31.69
C VAL A 11 -10.40 31.73 33.20
N ASN A 12 -11.47 31.19 33.77
CA ASN A 12 -11.43 30.65 35.13
C ASN A 12 -10.91 29.20 35.09
N LEU A 13 -9.64 29.01 35.47
CA LEU A 13 -8.95 27.71 35.49
C LEU A 13 -9.58 26.67 36.42
N THR A 14 -10.46 27.08 37.35
CA THR A 14 -11.15 26.14 38.26
C THR A 14 -12.44 25.56 37.68
N THR A 15 -12.99 26.15 36.62
CA THR A 15 -14.25 25.72 35.97
C THR A 15 -14.09 25.41 34.48
N ALA A 16 -12.97 25.83 33.88
CA ALA A 16 -12.69 25.56 32.47
C ALA A 16 -12.39 24.09 32.24
N ASP A 17 -12.84 23.55 31.10
CA ASP A 17 -12.46 22.21 30.66
C ASP A 17 -10.94 22.18 30.40
N PRO A 18 -10.16 21.36 31.13
CA PRO A 18 -8.71 21.26 30.93
C PRO A 18 -8.35 20.96 29.47
N THR A 19 -9.21 20.22 28.77
CA THR A 19 -9.02 19.89 27.34
C THR A 19 -8.96 21.15 26.49
N GLN A 20 -9.96 22.01 26.63
CA GLN A 20 -10.06 23.24 25.86
C GLN A 20 -8.93 24.22 26.21
N VAL A 21 -8.50 24.28 27.46
CA VAL A 21 -7.37 25.14 27.88
C VAL A 21 -6.05 24.66 27.29
N ILE A 22 -5.75 23.36 27.40
CA ILE A 22 -4.51 22.79 26.87
C ILE A 22 -4.47 22.90 25.34
N CYS A 23 -5.56 22.56 24.66
CA CYS A 23 -5.65 22.69 23.21
C CYS A 23 -5.58 24.14 22.74
N ALA A 24 -6.15 25.09 23.48
CA ALA A 24 -6.05 26.51 23.13
C ALA A 24 -4.63 27.07 23.31
N LEU A 25 -3.85 26.53 24.26
CA LEU A 25 -2.45 26.90 24.45
C LEU A 25 -1.53 26.31 23.36
N ASP A 26 -1.88 25.13 22.85
CA ASP A 26 -1.15 24.40 21.81
C ASP A 26 -1.56 24.80 20.39
N ALA A 27 -2.74 25.40 20.21
CA ALA A 27 -3.25 25.82 18.92
C ALA A 27 -2.40 26.94 18.30
N SER A 28 -1.64 26.61 17.25
CA SER A 28 -0.92 27.59 16.41
C SER A 28 -1.77 28.14 15.25
N GLY A 29 -2.99 27.65 15.06
CA GLY A 29 -3.87 28.08 13.97
C GLY A 29 -3.35 27.66 12.58
N ASN A 30 -3.81 28.36 11.54
CA ASN A 30 -3.45 28.05 10.16
C ASN A 30 -2.24 28.89 9.69
N ASP A 31 -1.13 28.21 9.39
CA ASP A 31 0.15 28.82 9.00
C ASP A 31 0.26 29.26 7.54
N TYR A 32 -0.85 29.33 6.78
CA TYR A 32 -0.80 29.61 5.35
C TYR A 32 -0.18 30.98 5.03
N ASP A 33 0.95 30.95 4.31
CA ASP A 33 1.82 32.09 4.08
C ASP A 33 1.65 32.81 2.72
N GLY A 34 0.59 32.47 1.96
CA GLY A 34 0.25 33.17 0.71
C GLY A 34 0.95 32.69 -0.57
N ARG A 35 1.71 31.59 -0.55
CA ARG A 35 2.44 31.07 -1.73
C ARG A 35 1.59 30.22 -2.68
N LEU A 36 0.52 30.82 -3.23
CA LEU A 36 -0.43 30.11 -4.08
C LEU A 36 0.21 29.51 -5.34
N GLY A 37 1.05 30.27 -6.05
CA GLY A 37 1.69 29.82 -7.29
C GLY A 37 2.59 28.60 -7.10
N ALA A 38 3.39 28.57 -6.03
CA ALA A 38 4.29 27.45 -5.73
C ALA A 38 3.53 26.18 -5.33
N ARG A 39 2.38 26.32 -4.64
CA ARG A 39 1.50 25.18 -4.30
C ARG A 39 0.80 24.63 -5.53
N ILE A 40 0.39 25.51 -6.46
CA ILE A 40 -0.15 25.07 -7.75
C ILE A 40 0.93 24.36 -8.56
N SER A 41 2.18 24.83 -8.58
CA SER A 41 3.26 24.08 -9.24
C SER A 41 3.51 22.72 -8.58
N ALA A 42 3.36 22.62 -7.25
CA ALA A 42 3.50 21.34 -6.55
C ALA A 42 2.51 20.29 -7.04
N LEU A 43 1.26 20.68 -7.35
CA LEU A 43 0.26 19.78 -7.95
C LEU A 43 0.77 19.11 -9.22
N PHE A 44 1.25 19.91 -10.17
CA PHE A 44 1.67 19.41 -11.47
C PHE A 44 2.98 18.63 -11.39
N VAL A 45 3.94 19.11 -10.60
CA VAL A 45 5.24 18.43 -10.44
C VAL A 45 5.06 17.08 -9.76
N ILE A 46 4.32 17.03 -8.64
CA ILE A 46 4.06 15.76 -7.95
C ILE A 46 3.31 14.81 -8.89
N LEU A 47 2.25 15.28 -9.57
CA LEU A 47 1.48 14.46 -10.50
C LEU A 47 2.38 13.84 -11.60
N ILE A 48 3.19 14.65 -12.27
CA ILE A 48 4.00 14.19 -13.39
C ILE A 48 5.10 13.24 -12.91
N VAL A 49 5.85 13.63 -11.88
CA VAL A 49 7.02 12.86 -11.43
C VAL A 49 6.56 11.56 -10.74
N SER A 50 5.57 11.59 -9.85
CA SER A 50 5.08 10.38 -9.19
C SER A 50 4.50 9.40 -10.20
N THR A 51 3.63 9.85 -11.12
CA THR A 51 3.03 8.98 -12.13
C THR A 51 4.09 8.36 -13.04
N ALA A 52 5.08 9.13 -13.48
CA ALA A 52 6.16 8.61 -14.32
C ALA A 52 6.99 7.53 -13.61
N VAL A 53 7.31 7.72 -12.34
CA VAL A 53 8.08 6.76 -11.54
C VAL A 53 7.25 5.53 -11.18
N THR A 54 5.96 5.67 -10.87
CA THR A 54 5.04 4.54 -10.65
C THR A 54 4.83 3.71 -11.92
N PHE A 55 4.81 4.35 -13.09
CA PHE A 55 4.65 3.65 -14.37
C PHE A 55 5.88 2.85 -14.76
N PHE A 56 7.06 3.24 -14.28
CA PHE A 56 8.33 2.67 -14.72
C PHE A 56 8.40 1.13 -14.55
N PRO A 57 8.12 0.51 -13.38
CA PRO A 57 8.22 -0.94 -13.24
C PRO A 57 7.17 -1.70 -14.07
N VAL A 58 5.97 -1.12 -14.24
CA VAL A 58 4.90 -1.69 -15.07
C VAL A 58 5.29 -1.65 -16.55
N ALA A 59 5.82 -0.53 -17.02
CA ALA A 59 6.33 -0.35 -18.38
C ALA A 59 7.51 -1.30 -18.65
N ALA A 60 8.47 -1.38 -17.72
CA ALA A 60 9.66 -2.22 -17.80
C ALA A 60 9.32 -3.69 -18.07
N LYS A 61 8.29 -4.23 -17.40
CA LYS A 61 7.88 -5.63 -17.57
C LYS A 61 7.10 -5.88 -18.86
N ARG A 62 6.41 -4.87 -19.39
CA ARG A 62 5.40 -5.03 -20.46
C ARG A 62 5.88 -4.59 -21.83
N VAL A 63 6.67 -3.53 -21.89
CA VAL A 63 7.13 -2.94 -23.16
C VAL A 63 8.36 -3.69 -23.64
N ARG A 64 8.18 -4.53 -24.66
CA ARG A 64 9.24 -5.42 -25.19
C ARG A 64 10.46 -4.71 -25.79
N TRP A 65 10.34 -3.43 -26.16
CA TRP A 65 11.45 -2.62 -26.68
C TRP A 65 12.36 -2.10 -25.55
N LEU A 66 11.81 -1.85 -24.36
CA LEU A 66 12.58 -1.50 -23.17
C LEU A 66 13.27 -2.78 -22.63
N LYS A 67 14.45 -3.08 -23.17
CA LYS A 67 15.32 -4.16 -22.66
C LYS A 67 15.98 -3.72 -21.35
N ILE A 68 15.18 -3.57 -20.28
CA ILE A 68 15.70 -3.21 -18.97
C ILE A 68 16.44 -4.43 -18.39
N PRO A 69 17.70 -4.28 -17.93
CA PRO A 69 18.40 -5.37 -17.30
C PRO A 69 17.70 -5.79 -15.99
N LEU A 70 17.68 -7.09 -15.72
CA LEU A 70 17.00 -7.66 -14.55
C LEU A 70 17.41 -6.98 -13.23
N TYR A 71 18.69 -6.62 -13.09
CA TYR A 71 19.21 -5.93 -11.90
C TYR A 71 18.49 -4.58 -11.62
N VAL A 72 18.13 -3.81 -12.66
CA VAL A 72 17.44 -2.52 -12.48
C VAL A 72 15.99 -2.73 -12.04
N TYR A 73 15.32 -3.76 -12.56
CA TYR A 73 13.98 -4.14 -12.12
C TYR A 73 13.99 -4.63 -10.67
N LEU A 74 14.96 -5.48 -10.31
CA LEU A 74 15.12 -5.98 -8.94
C LEU A 74 15.47 -4.85 -7.96
N PHE A 75 16.37 -3.93 -8.36
CA PHE A 75 16.67 -2.73 -7.58
C PHE A 75 15.40 -1.93 -7.28
N ALA A 76 14.58 -1.62 -8.29
CA ALA A 76 13.33 -0.89 -8.10
C ALA A 76 12.37 -1.61 -7.12
N ARG A 77 12.33 -2.94 -7.19
CA ARG A 77 11.50 -3.77 -6.30
C ARG A 77 11.97 -3.74 -4.84
N TYR A 78 13.26 -3.97 -4.58
CA TYR A 78 13.79 -3.95 -3.20
C TYR A 78 13.83 -2.54 -2.62
N PHE A 79 14.22 -1.55 -3.43
CA PHE A 79 14.23 -0.15 -3.02
C PHE A 79 12.82 0.31 -2.66
N GLY A 80 11.82 -0.01 -3.49
CA GLY A 80 10.42 0.31 -3.22
C GLY A 80 9.90 -0.33 -1.92
N ALA A 81 10.29 -1.57 -1.62
CA ALA A 81 9.95 -2.20 -0.34
C ALA A 81 10.54 -1.46 0.86
N GLY A 82 11.81 -1.05 0.78
CA GLY A 82 12.46 -0.23 1.80
C GLY A 82 11.77 1.11 2.01
N VAL A 83 11.34 1.76 0.92
CA VAL A 83 10.60 3.04 0.97
C VAL A 83 9.25 2.88 1.66
N ILE A 84 8.49 1.81 1.37
CA ILE A 84 7.21 1.54 2.05
C ILE A 84 7.41 1.36 3.56
N VAL A 85 8.44 0.61 3.98
CA VAL A 85 8.78 0.44 5.40
C VAL A 85 9.20 1.75 6.05
N ALA A 86 10.06 2.54 5.38
CA ALA A 86 10.47 3.85 5.87
C ALA A 86 9.27 4.80 6.01
N THR A 87 8.34 4.78 5.06
CA THR A 87 7.10 5.57 5.09
C THR A 87 6.27 5.20 6.30
N ALA A 88 6.11 3.91 6.59
CA ALA A 88 5.34 3.43 7.74
C ALA A 88 5.88 3.94 9.09
N PHE A 89 7.21 3.93 9.28
CA PHE A 89 7.81 4.35 10.55
C PHE A 89 8.06 5.85 10.65
N ILE A 90 8.59 6.48 9.60
CA ILE A 90 9.07 7.87 9.65
C ILE A 90 7.98 8.85 9.24
N HIS A 91 7.15 8.50 8.26
CA HIS A 91 6.18 9.43 7.68
C HIS A 91 4.74 9.20 8.14
N LEU A 92 4.48 8.07 8.79
CA LEU A 92 3.16 7.75 9.33
C LEU A 92 3.17 7.66 10.84
N LEU A 93 4.01 6.78 11.40
CA LEU A 93 4.02 6.59 12.85
C LEU A 93 4.53 7.82 13.61
N ASP A 94 5.63 8.45 13.17
CA ASP A 94 6.16 9.64 13.85
C ASP A 94 5.17 10.84 13.83
N PRO A 95 4.57 11.22 12.68
CA PRO A 95 3.49 12.20 12.69
C PRO A 95 2.30 11.81 13.57
N ALA A 96 1.90 10.53 13.61
CA ALA A 96 0.84 10.11 14.52
C ALA A 96 1.16 10.38 16.00
N TYR A 97 2.44 10.31 16.40
CA TYR A 97 2.87 10.74 17.74
C TYR A 97 2.80 12.26 17.92
N SER A 98 3.08 13.05 16.88
CA SER A 98 2.91 14.51 16.93
C SER A 98 1.44 14.96 16.97
N GLU A 99 0.50 14.09 16.58
CA GLU A 99 -0.93 14.42 16.56
C GLU A 99 -1.69 13.94 17.83
N ILE A 100 -1.53 12.67 18.22
CA ILE A 100 -2.26 12.06 19.35
C ILE A 100 -1.36 11.46 20.43
N GLY A 101 -0.04 11.67 20.33
CA GLY A 101 0.91 11.15 21.30
C GLY A 101 0.84 11.86 22.66
N PRO A 102 1.52 11.34 23.70
CA PRO A 102 1.39 11.84 25.07
C PRO A 102 1.79 13.31 25.31
N GLN A 103 2.55 13.92 24.39
CA GLN A 103 3.00 15.32 24.47
C GLN A 103 2.10 16.30 23.70
N THR A 104 0.98 15.82 23.18
CA THR A 104 0.04 16.62 22.37
C THR A 104 -1.15 17.07 23.20
N CYS A 105 -1.87 18.09 22.74
CA CYS A 105 -3.11 18.51 23.38
C CYS A 105 -4.14 17.37 23.51
N VAL A 106 -4.18 16.45 22.54
CA VAL A 106 -5.03 15.26 22.59
C VAL A 106 -4.53 14.30 23.67
N GLY A 107 -3.26 13.92 23.61
CA GLY A 107 -2.67 12.94 24.53
C GLY A 107 -2.56 13.41 25.98
N MET A 108 -2.73 14.69 26.28
CA MET A 108 -2.76 15.20 27.66
C MET A 108 -4.16 15.21 28.29
N THR A 109 -5.21 14.80 27.56
CA THR A 109 -6.60 15.05 27.97
C THR A 109 -7.45 13.79 28.05
N GLY A 110 -8.36 13.76 29.03
CA GLY A 110 -9.35 12.68 29.19
C GLY A 110 -8.73 11.27 29.24
N ARG A 111 -9.29 10.36 28.43
CA ARG A 111 -8.82 8.95 28.33
C ARG A 111 -7.60 8.79 27.43
N TRP A 112 -7.26 9.82 26.63
CA TRP A 112 -6.09 9.81 25.78
C TRP A 112 -4.79 9.83 26.60
N ALA A 113 -4.83 10.45 27.79
CA ALA A 113 -3.69 10.54 28.71
C ALA A 113 -3.29 9.24 29.43
N GLN A 114 -4.07 8.17 29.31
CA GLN A 114 -3.78 6.94 30.07
C GLN A 114 -2.66 6.11 29.43
N TYR A 115 -2.56 6.11 28.10
CA TYR A 115 -1.63 5.29 27.34
C TYR A 115 -1.21 5.99 26.05
N SER A 116 -0.06 5.59 25.49
CA SER A 116 0.29 6.01 24.14
C SER A 116 -0.59 5.29 23.12
N TRP A 117 -1.48 6.05 22.47
CA TRP A 117 -2.45 5.51 21.51
C TRP A 117 -1.87 5.15 20.14
N PRO A 118 -0.90 5.88 19.54
CA PRO A 118 -0.33 5.50 18.25
C PRO A 118 0.15 4.04 18.16
N PRO A 119 1.00 3.52 19.08
CA PRO A 119 1.48 2.15 19.00
C PRO A 119 0.37 1.13 19.27
N ALA A 120 -0.63 1.46 20.08
CA ALA A 120 -1.77 0.59 20.33
C ALA A 120 -2.63 0.42 19.06
N ILE A 121 -2.89 1.52 18.34
CA ILE A 121 -3.63 1.49 17.06
C ILE A 121 -2.84 0.75 15.99
N VAL A 122 -1.51 0.98 15.91
CA VAL A 122 -0.63 0.21 15.03
C VAL A 122 -0.73 -1.29 15.31
N LEU A 123 -0.65 -1.70 16.59
CA LEU A 123 -0.73 -3.10 16.97
C LEU A 123 -2.08 -3.72 16.58
N VAL A 124 -3.19 -3.01 16.80
CA VAL A 124 -4.52 -3.47 16.37
C VAL A 124 -4.60 -3.58 14.86
N SER A 125 -4.10 -2.58 14.13
CA SER A 125 -4.06 -2.57 12.66
C SER A 125 -3.27 -3.75 12.12
N VAL A 126 -2.03 -3.95 12.58
CA VAL A 126 -1.18 -5.10 12.20
C VAL A 126 -1.89 -6.43 12.50
N THR A 127 -2.51 -6.55 13.68
CA THR A 127 -3.23 -7.77 14.07
C THR A 127 -4.42 -8.05 13.16
N VAL A 128 -5.20 -7.02 12.82
CA VAL A 128 -6.35 -7.14 11.92
C VAL A 128 -5.89 -7.54 10.51
N ILE A 129 -4.86 -6.90 9.96
CA ILE A 129 -4.34 -7.25 8.64
C ILE A 129 -3.79 -8.68 8.63
N PHE A 130 -3.04 -9.08 9.66
CA PHE A 130 -2.57 -10.45 9.80
C PHE A 130 -3.73 -11.47 9.82
N LEU A 131 -4.80 -11.20 10.57
CA LEU A 131 -5.96 -12.09 10.62
C LEU A 131 -6.71 -12.14 9.29
N LEU A 132 -6.78 -11.03 8.56
CA LEU A 132 -7.36 -10.98 7.22
C LEU A 132 -6.54 -11.79 6.21
N ASP A 133 -5.22 -11.66 6.26
CA ASP A 133 -4.29 -12.40 5.39
C ASP A 133 -4.37 -13.91 5.66
N LEU A 134 -4.24 -14.31 6.93
CA LEU A 134 -4.40 -15.71 7.36
C LEU A 134 -5.79 -16.27 7.03
N GLY A 135 -6.83 -15.46 7.23
CA GLY A 135 -8.20 -15.84 6.91
C GLY A 135 -8.43 -16.04 5.41
N ALA A 136 -7.83 -15.18 4.57
CA ALA A 136 -7.90 -15.29 3.12
C ALA A 136 -7.20 -16.56 2.63
N GLU A 137 -6.00 -16.86 3.13
CA GLU A 137 -5.27 -18.09 2.82
C GLU A 137 -6.07 -19.33 3.21
N ARG A 138 -6.56 -19.39 4.46
CA ARG A 138 -7.34 -20.53 4.96
C ARG A 138 -8.67 -20.71 4.22
N TYR A 139 -9.32 -19.61 3.83
CA TYR A 139 -10.53 -19.67 3.02
C TYR A 139 -10.26 -20.28 1.65
N VAL A 140 -9.15 -19.90 0.99
CA VAL A 140 -8.76 -20.46 -0.30
C VAL A 140 -8.41 -21.93 -0.17
N GLU A 141 -7.64 -22.33 0.86
CA GLU A 141 -7.32 -23.73 1.13
C GLU A 141 -8.56 -24.59 1.37
N ALA A 142 -9.48 -24.13 2.23
CA ALA A 142 -10.67 -24.90 2.60
C ALA A 142 -11.66 -25.06 1.44
N LYS A 143 -11.77 -24.05 0.56
CA LYS A 143 -12.73 -24.06 -0.55
C LYS A 143 -12.21 -24.76 -1.79
N TYR A 144 -10.90 -24.70 -2.05
CA TYR A 144 -10.31 -25.20 -3.30
C TYR A 144 -9.35 -26.38 -3.12
N GLY A 145 -8.99 -26.75 -1.88
CA GLY A 145 -8.11 -27.90 -1.60
C GLY A 145 -6.69 -27.75 -2.18
N VAL A 146 -6.29 -26.54 -2.53
CA VAL A 146 -4.96 -26.23 -3.10
C VAL A 146 -4.05 -25.82 -1.96
N HIS A 147 -3.06 -26.67 -1.62
CA HIS A 147 -1.93 -26.23 -0.82
C HIS A 147 -1.09 -25.25 -1.66
N HIS A 148 -1.04 -23.99 -1.24
CA HIS A 148 -0.12 -23.03 -1.82
C HIS A 148 1.31 -23.46 -1.47
N HIS A 149 2.00 -24.13 -2.39
CA HIS A 149 3.44 -23.91 -2.47
C HIS A 149 3.60 -22.47 -2.96
N GLN A 150 4.19 -21.64 -2.11
CA GLN A 150 4.47 -20.23 -2.38
C GLN A 150 5.47 -20.17 -3.54
N GLY A 151 4.96 -20.29 -4.76
CA GLY A 151 5.77 -20.42 -5.96
C GLY A 151 6.62 -19.16 -6.14
N ASN A 152 7.92 -19.38 -6.28
CA ASN A 152 8.95 -18.39 -6.57
C ASN A 152 8.41 -17.26 -7.47
N LEU A 153 8.09 -16.12 -6.86
CA LEU A 153 7.75 -14.89 -7.57
C LEU A 153 8.88 -14.43 -8.50
N GLU A 154 10.10 -14.91 -8.27
CA GLU A 154 11.26 -14.70 -9.11
C GLU A 154 11.23 -15.56 -10.38
N ASP A 155 10.85 -16.84 -10.32
CA ASP A 155 10.78 -17.71 -11.52
C ASP A 155 9.69 -17.27 -12.51
N ILE A 156 8.57 -16.71 -12.01
CA ILE A 156 7.52 -16.12 -12.87
C ILE A 156 8.01 -14.81 -13.53
N ALA A 157 8.95 -14.10 -12.91
CA ALA A 157 9.54 -12.88 -13.45
C ALA A 157 10.71 -13.16 -14.41
N THR A 158 11.48 -14.23 -14.20
CA THR A 158 12.65 -14.63 -15.00
C THR A 158 12.35 -15.62 -16.13
N SER A 159 11.15 -16.22 -16.17
CA SER A 159 10.70 -17.16 -17.22
C SER A 159 10.70 -16.63 -18.66
N ARG A 160 11.19 -15.40 -18.92
CA ARG A 160 11.50 -14.93 -20.28
C ARG A 160 12.88 -15.35 -20.78
N ALA A 161 13.68 -16.09 -20.02
CA ALA A 161 15.06 -16.43 -20.40
C ALA A 161 15.34 -17.89 -20.81
N HIS A 162 14.43 -18.85 -20.64
CA HIS A 162 14.66 -20.23 -21.12
C HIS A 162 13.43 -20.84 -21.80
N THR A 163 13.37 -20.72 -23.13
CA THR A 163 12.73 -21.76 -23.96
C THR A 163 13.63 -22.98 -23.93
N HIS A 164 13.36 -23.92 -23.03
CA HIS A 164 13.83 -25.30 -23.17
C HIS A 164 12.64 -26.24 -23.26
N HIS A 165 12.64 -26.98 -24.36
CA HIS A 165 11.69 -27.98 -24.76
C HIS A 165 12.09 -29.28 -24.04
N ASP A 166 11.67 -29.48 -22.80
CA ASP A 166 12.03 -30.71 -22.08
C ASP A 166 11.05 -31.83 -22.41
N SER A 167 11.52 -32.61 -23.38
CA SER A 167 11.16 -33.98 -23.69
C SER A 167 11.24 -34.89 -22.47
N ILE A 168 10.12 -35.56 -22.20
CA ILE A 168 10.00 -36.72 -21.31
C ILE A 168 11.00 -37.79 -21.76
N THR A 169 11.93 -38.17 -20.88
CA THR A 169 12.81 -39.32 -21.06
C THR A 169 12.32 -40.46 -20.17
N PRO A 170 11.84 -41.61 -20.72
CA PRO A 170 11.52 -42.79 -19.93
C PRO A 170 12.77 -43.66 -19.73
N THR A 171 13.07 -44.03 -18.49
CA THR A 171 14.07 -45.06 -18.15
C THR A 171 13.52 -46.49 -18.34
N PRO A 172 14.37 -47.49 -18.64
CA PRO A 172 13.93 -48.73 -19.29
C PRO A 172 13.59 -49.89 -18.35
N ILE A 173 12.50 -50.58 -18.72
CA ILE A 173 12.12 -52.00 -18.66
C ILE A 173 13.04 -52.98 -17.87
N SER A 174 12.41 -53.75 -16.97
CA SER A 174 12.68 -55.18 -16.76
C SER A 174 11.37 -55.97 -16.56
N HIS A 175 11.25 -57.06 -17.31
CA HIS A 175 10.13 -57.99 -17.47
C HIS A 175 9.76 -58.80 -16.21
N ASP A 176 8.48 -59.15 -16.01
CA ASP A 176 7.98 -60.53 -16.19
C ASP A 176 6.44 -60.68 -16.03
N ASP A 177 5.85 -61.26 -17.07
CA ASP A 177 4.68 -62.14 -17.20
C ASP A 177 3.49 -62.10 -16.21
N GLN A 178 2.29 -61.76 -16.71
CA GLN A 178 1.28 -62.75 -17.17
C GLN A 178 0.02 -62.04 -17.71
N ALA A 179 -0.31 -62.35 -18.96
CA ALA A 179 -1.48 -61.85 -19.67
C ALA A 179 -2.65 -62.84 -19.56
N LEU A 180 -3.83 -62.34 -19.19
CA LEU A 180 -5.12 -62.92 -19.56
C LEU A 180 -6.16 -61.79 -19.70
N GLU A 181 -6.87 -61.84 -20.85
CA GLU A 181 -8.18 -61.26 -21.14
C GLU A 181 -8.33 -59.78 -21.56
N ARG A 182 -8.17 -59.58 -22.88
CA ARG A 182 -9.16 -59.01 -23.83
C ARG A 182 -10.32 -58.17 -23.23
N LYS A 183 -10.31 -56.85 -23.50
CA LYS A 183 -11.48 -56.14 -24.05
C LYS A 183 -11.10 -54.78 -24.67
N ALA A 184 -11.45 -54.61 -25.94
CA ALA A 184 -11.48 -53.33 -26.62
C ALA A 184 -12.63 -52.47 -26.07
N THR A 185 -12.39 -51.22 -25.66
CA THR A 185 -13.40 -50.14 -25.59
C THR A 185 -12.71 -48.76 -25.58
N GLU A 186 -12.94 -48.01 -26.66
CA GLU A 186 -13.05 -46.54 -26.83
C GLU A 186 -11.91 -45.51 -26.53
N PRO A 187 -11.67 -44.54 -27.44
CA PRO A 187 -10.69 -43.45 -27.31
C PRO A 187 -11.27 -42.16 -26.67
N TYR A 188 -11.92 -42.23 -25.50
CA TYR A 188 -12.65 -41.09 -24.91
C TYR A 188 -12.07 -40.49 -23.61
N GLN A 189 -10.87 -40.90 -23.18
CA GLN A 189 -10.33 -40.51 -21.85
C GLN A 189 -9.29 -39.37 -21.86
N ALA A 190 -8.67 -39.06 -23.00
CA ALA A 190 -7.60 -38.04 -23.06
C ALA A 190 -8.13 -36.59 -23.07
N MET A 191 -9.36 -36.38 -23.54
CA MET A 191 -9.96 -35.04 -23.63
C MET A 191 -10.44 -34.50 -22.28
N SER A 192 -10.65 -35.38 -21.28
CA SER A 192 -11.10 -34.97 -19.94
C SER A 192 -9.97 -34.52 -19.01
N GLU A 193 -8.78 -35.13 -19.10
CA GLU A 193 -7.63 -34.75 -18.25
C GLU A 193 -7.10 -33.35 -18.62
N GLU A 194 -6.96 -33.04 -19.92
CA GLU A 194 -6.50 -31.72 -20.36
C GLU A 194 -7.50 -30.60 -20.00
N THR A 195 -8.81 -30.87 -20.07
CA THR A 195 -9.83 -29.91 -19.63
C THR A 195 -9.84 -29.70 -18.12
N VAL A 196 -9.63 -30.76 -17.32
CA VAL A 196 -9.58 -30.68 -15.86
C VAL A 196 -8.31 -29.95 -15.39
N ASP A 197 -7.17 -30.17 -16.03
CA ASP A 197 -5.93 -29.45 -15.74
C ASP A 197 -5.97 -27.98 -16.19
N LEU A 198 -6.63 -27.69 -17.32
CA LEU A 198 -6.87 -26.30 -17.75
C LEU A 198 -7.83 -25.57 -16.80
N GLU A 199 -8.90 -26.23 -16.34
CA GLU A 199 -9.83 -25.67 -15.37
C GLU A 199 -9.17 -25.47 -14.00
N LYS A 200 -8.35 -26.42 -13.54
CA LYS A 200 -7.59 -26.30 -12.29
C LYS A 200 -6.53 -25.20 -12.35
N SER A 201 -5.79 -25.08 -13.44
CA SER A 201 -4.77 -24.04 -13.63
C SER A 201 -5.36 -22.63 -13.74
N THR A 202 -6.51 -22.49 -14.42
CA THR A 202 -7.23 -21.21 -14.48
C THR A 202 -7.80 -20.79 -13.13
N LEU A 203 -8.34 -21.73 -12.34
CA LEU A 203 -8.78 -21.48 -10.96
C LEU A 203 -7.62 -21.08 -10.03
N ILE A 204 -6.46 -21.74 -10.13
CA ILE A 204 -5.26 -21.38 -9.37
C ILE A 204 -4.79 -19.96 -9.72
N GLN A 205 -4.74 -19.62 -11.02
CA GLN A 205 -4.36 -18.29 -11.47
C GLN A 205 -5.34 -17.22 -10.99
N GLU A 206 -6.65 -17.50 -11.02
CA GLU A 206 -7.67 -16.57 -10.56
C GLU A 206 -7.59 -16.33 -9.04
N ASN A 207 -7.35 -17.39 -8.26
CA ASN A 207 -7.17 -17.27 -6.81
C ASN A 207 -5.88 -16.52 -6.46
N ALA A 208 -4.77 -16.81 -7.13
CA ALA A 208 -3.50 -16.08 -6.94
C ALA A 208 -3.66 -14.60 -7.28
N PHE A 209 -4.40 -14.27 -8.34
CA PHE A 209 -4.76 -12.89 -8.65
C PHE A 209 -5.58 -12.26 -7.52
N ARG A 210 -6.65 -12.92 -7.06
CA ARG A 210 -7.54 -12.39 -6.01
C ARG A 210 -6.78 -12.09 -4.71
N THR A 211 -5.93 -13.01 -4.26
CA THR A 211 -5.15 -12.83 -3.01
C THR A 211 -4.14 -11.69 -3.15
N GLN A 212 -3.30 -11.69 -4.19
CA GLN A 212 -2.30 -10.62 -4.38
C GLN A 212 -2.94 -9.27 -4.67
N PHE A 213 -4.07 -9.24 -5.37
CA PHE A 213 -4.83 -8.03 -5.64
C PHE A 213 -5.50 -7.49 -4.36
N ALA A 214 -6.01 -8.37 -3.50
CA ALA A 214 -6.55 -7.97 -2.20
C ALA A 214 -5.46 -7.36 -1.30
N ALA A 215 -4.30 -8.01 -1.20
CA ALA A 215 -3.14 -7.47 -0.46
C ALA A 215 -2.68 -6.11 -1.02
N PHE A 216 -2.66 -5.98 -2.35
CA PHE A 216 -2.39 -4.70 -3.01
C PHE A 216 -3.43 -3.62 -2.65
N LEU A 217 -4.73 -3.93 -2.66
CA LEU A 217 -5.78 -2.98 -2.27
C LEU A 217 -5.68 -2.55 -0.81
N VAL A 218 -5.28 -3.47 0.08
CA VAL A 218 -5.03 -3.16 1.50
C VAL A 218 -3.86 -2.18 1.63
N LEU A 219 -2.75 -2.42 0.91
CA LEU A 219 -1.63 -1.47 0.86
C LEU A 219 -2.08 -0.09 0.35
N GLU A 220 -2.78 -0.06 -0.79
CA GLU A 220 -3.27 1.20 -1.38
C GLU A 220 -4.18 1.95 -0.43
N PHE A 221 -5.04 1.25 0.31
CA PHE A 221 -5.90 1.88 1.31
C PHE A 221 -5.08 2.63 2.38
N GLY A 222 -4.00 2.04 2.90
CA GLY A 222 -3.11 2.73 3.84
C GLY A 222 -2.38 3.92 3.22
N VAL A 223 -1.90 3.76 1.98
CA VAL A 223 -1.20 4.82 1.24
C VAL A 223 -2.13 5.99 0.89
N ILE A 224 -3.40 5.73 0.58
CA ILE A 224 -4.38 6.77 0.20
C ILE A 224 -4.62 7.73 1.37
N PHE A 225 -4.85 7.24 2.59
CA PHE A 225 -5.09 8.14 3.73
C PHE A 225 -3.87 8.99 4.05
N HIS A 226 -2.68 8.37 4.03
CA HIS A 226 -1.43 9.08 4.18
C HIS A 226 -1.29 10.22 3.15
N SER A 227 -1.53 9.90 1.88
CA SER A 227 -1.44 10.83 0.76
C SER A 227 -2.45 11.97 0.88
N VAL A 228 -3.63 11.72 1.46
CA VAL A 228 -4.62 12.76 1.73
C VAL A 228 -4.16 13.70 2.83
N VAL A 229 -3.71 13.17 3.97
CA VAL A 229 -3.23 13.98 5.11
C VAL A 229 -2.04 14.86 4.68
N ILE A 230 -1.04 14.26 4.03
CA ILE A 230 0.11 15.00 3.48
C ILE A 230 -0.35 16.10 2.52
N GLY A 231 -1.26 15.78 1.61
CA GLY A 231 -1.73 16.74 0.61
C GLY A 231 -2.45 17.93 1.23
N LEU A 232 -3.31 17.68 2.22
CA LEU A 232 -4.01 18.71 2.98
C LEU A 232 -3.01 19.61 3.72
N ASN A 233 -2.05 19.02 4.42
CA ASN A 233 -1.04 19.74 5.20
C ASN A 233 -0.11 20.57 4.30
N LEU A 234 0.35 20.04 3.17
CA LEU A 234 1.13 20.80 2.18
C LEU A 234 0.33 21.98 1.60
N GLY A 235 -1.01 21.88 1.55
CA GLY A 235 -1.90 22.95 1.12
C GLY A 235 -1.92 24.16 2.07
N VAL A 236 -1.62 23.95 3.36
CA VAL A 236 -1.76 24.97 4.42
C VAL A 236 -0.46 25.34 5.15
N VAL A 237 0.58 24.51 5.10
CA VAL A 237 1.84 24.72 5.82
C VAL A 237 2.54 26.04 5.46
N GLY A 238 3.09 26.78 6.44
CA GLY A 238 3.76 28.06 6.23
C GLY A 238 5.21 27.97 5.76
N SER A 239 6.14 28.37 6.64
CA SER A 239 7.56 28.52 6.33
C SER A 239 8.24 27.22 5.90
N GLU A 240 7.75 26.07 6.38
CA GLU A 240 8.29 24.74 6.07
C GLU A 240 8.02 24.30 4.63
N PHE A 241 7.13 24.99 3.89
CA PHE A 241 6.77 24.66 2.51
C PHE A 241 8.00 24.48 1.61
N ASN A 242 9.02 25.34 1.75
CA ASN A 242 10.23 25.29 0.92
C ASN A 242 11.05 24.00 1.11
N THR A 243 10.94 23.38 2.29
CA THR A 243 11.62 22.12 2.60
C THR A 243 10.69 20.94 2.29
N LEU A 244 9.43 21.01 2.71
CA LEU A 244 8.47 19.93 2.54
C LEU A 244 8.15 19.65 1.07
N TYR A 245 8.02 20.69 0.25
CA TYR A 245 7.69 20.51 -1.16
C TYR A 245 8.68 19.60 -1.92
N PRO A 246 9.99 19.91 -2.01
CA PRO A 246 10.93 19.05 -2.71
C PRO A 246 11.06 17.67 -2.07
N VAL A 247 11.01 17.57 -0.73
CA VAL A 247 11.03 16.29 -0.01
C VAL A 247 9.86 15.41 -0.42
N LEU A 248 8.64 15.97 -0.51
CA LEU A 248 7.44 15.23 -0.90
C LEU A 248 7.46 14.79 -2.36
N VAL A 249 8.06 15.57 -3.27
CA VAL A 249 8.25 15.11 -4.66
C VAL A 249 9.07 13.82 -4.69
N PHE A 250 10.18 13.76 -3.97
CA PHE A 250 11.01 12.55 -3.92
C PHE A 250 10.30 11.40 -3.18
N HIS A 251 9.72 11.69 -2.01
CA HIS A 251 8.99 10.71 -1.21
C HIS A 251 7.88 10.03 -2.03
N GLN A 252 6.98 10.83 -2.61
CA GLN A 252 5.86 10.32 -3.40
C GLN A 252 6.32 9.54 -4.65
N SER A 253 7.43 9.97 -5.25
CA SER A 253 7.99 9.27 -6.41
C SER A 253 8.52 7.89 -6.01
N PHE A 254 9.22 7.80 -4.88
CA PHE A 254 9.80 6.53 -4.41
C PHE A 254 8.75 5.58 -3.85
N GLU A 255 7.73 6.08 -3.17
CA GLU A 255 6.57 5.28 -2.76
C GLU A 255 5.83 4.75 -4.01
N GLY A 256 5.65 5.62 -5.01
CA GLY A 256 5.12 5.25 -6.32
C GLY A 256 5.92 4.17 -7.03
N LEU A 257 7.25 4.18 -6.91
CA LEU A 257 8.11 3.11 -7.43
C LEU A 257 7.79 1.75 -6.78
N GLY A 258 7.58 1.72 -5.47
CA GLY A 258 7.21 0.51 -4.72
C GLY A 258 5.84 -0.04 -5.13
N ILE A 259 4.85 0.84 -5.27
CA ILE A 259 3.51 0.50 -5.79
C ILE A 259 3.60 -0.03 -7.22
N GLY A 260 4.35 0.65 -8.09
CA GLY A 260 4.58 0.22 -9.47
C GLY A 260 5.24 -1.17 -9.54
N ALA A 261 6.23 -1.43 -8.68
CA ALA A 261 6.91 -2.72 -8.60
C ALA A 261 5.94 -3.82 -8.15
N ARG A 262 5.12 -3.58 -7.13
CA ARG A 262 4.04 -4.49 -6.70
C ARG A 262 3.03 -4.76 -7.81
N MET A 263 2.53 -3.70 -8.43
CA MET A 263 1.61 -3.77 -9.57
C MET A 263 2.15 -4.63 -10.72
N SER A 264 3.45 -4.50 -11.00
CA SER A 264 4.09 -5.27 -12.07
C SER A 264 4.15 -6.77 -11.75
N ALA A 265 4.19 -7.15 -10.47
CA ALA A 265 4.29 -8.55 -10.03
C ALA A 265 2.95 -9.31 -10.10
N ILE A 266 1.81 -8.62 -9.95
CA ILE A 266 0.47 -9.23 -9.89
C ILE A 266 0.12 -9.95 -11.22
N PRO A 267 -0.33 -11.23 -11.17
CA PRO A 267 -0.70 -12.00 -12.35
C PRO A 267 -2.12 -11.64 -12.84
N PHE A 268 -2.28 -10.47 -13.44
CA PHE A 268 -3.58 -10.01 -13.94
C PHE A 268 -4.20 -10.98 -14.98
N PRO A 269 -5.49 -11.38 -14.82
CA PRO A 269 -6.22 -12.19 -15.78
C PRO A 269 -6.24 -11.53 -17.17
N ALA A 270 -6.29 -12.35 -18.23
CA ALA A 270 -6.22 -11.87 -19.62
C ALA A 270 -7.22 -10.73 -19.93
N ARG A 271 -8.42 -10.78 -19.33
CA ARG A 271 -9.47 -9.76 -19.50
C ARG A 271 -9.05 -8.35 -19.02
N TYR A 272 -8.29 -8.25 -17.93
CA TYR A 272 -7.92 -6.98 -17.32
C TYR A 272 -6.45 -6.62 -17.49
N LYS A 273 -5.66 -7.57 -18.00
CA LYS A 273 -4.20 -7.50 -18.11
C LYS A 273 -3.71 -6.18 -18.68
N ASN A 274 -4.31 -5.66 -19.75
CA ASN A 274 -3.74 -4.55 -20.51
C ASN A 274 -4.08 -3.15 -20.00
N TRP A 275 -5.15 -2.96 -19.23
CA TRP A 275 -5.63 -1.61 -18.87
C TRP A 275 -5.63 -1.37 -17.36
N LEU A 276 -6.02 -2.36 -16.56
CA LEU A 276 -6.19 -2.22 -15.11
C LEU A 276 -4.93 -1.73 -14.38
N PRO A 277 -3.71 -2.20 -14.71
CA PRO A 277 -2.50 -1.73 -14.02
C PRO A 277 -2.19 -0.26 -14.29
N TRP A 278 -2.37 0.19 -15.54
CA TRP A 278 -2.17 1.60 -15.89
C TRP A 278 -3.20 2.49 -15.24
N PHE A 279 -4.45 2.03 -15.20
CA PHE A 279 -5.52 2.73 -14.49
C PHE A 279 -5.18 2.89 -12.99
N LEU A 280 -4.76 1.82 -12.32
CA LEU A 280 -4.42 1.85 -10.90
C LEU A 280 -3.19 2.73 -10.62
N CYS A 281 -2.15 2.67 -11.46
CA CYS A 281 -1.02 3.58 -11.31
C CYS A 281 -1.41 5.05 -11.54
N THR A 282 -2.35 5.31 -12.45
CA THR A 282 -2.87 6.67 -12.68
C THR A 282 -3.69 7.14 -11.48
N ALA A 283 -4.52 6.25 -10.93
CA ALA A 283 -5.31 6.53 -9.74
C ALA A 283 -4.41 6.91 -8.55
N TYR A 284 -3.35 6.14 -8.30
CA TYR A 284 -2.33 6.48 -7.30
C TYR A 284 -1.73 7.88 -7.53
N GLY A 285 -1.24 8.15 -8.75
CA GLY A 285 -0.59 9.43 -9.08
C GLY A 285 -1.53 10.64 -8.96
N LEU A 286 -2.84 10.46 -9.10
CA LEU A 286 -3.86 11.50 -8.96
C LEU A 286 -4.26 11.77 -7.50
N THR A 287 -4.11 10.81 -6.59
CA THR A 287 -4.56 10.93 -5.20
C THR A 287 -3.94 12.15 -4.50
N THR A 288 -2.62 12.29 -4.51
CA THR A 288 -1.93 13.38 -3.80
C THR A 288 -2.22 14.76 -4.41
N PRO A 289 -2.19 14.96 -5.74
CA PRO A 289 -2.61 16.22 -6.35
C PRO A 289 -4.06 16.59 -6.03
N ILE A 290 -4.99 15.63 -6.02
CA ILE A 290 -6.38 15.90 -5.61
C ILE A 290 -6.43 16.35 -4.14
N ALA A 291 -5.71 15.67 -3.26
CA ALA A 291 -5.64 16.04 -1.85
C ALA A 291 -5.05 17.44 -1.63
N ILE A 292 -3.95 17.79 -2.31
CA ILE A 292 -3.36 19.14 -2.26
C ILE A 292 -4.34 20.19 -2.80
N ALA A 293 -5.07 19.88 -3.88
CA ALA A 293 -6.07 20.79 -4.44
C ALA A 293 -7.23 21.05 -3.45
N ILE A 294 -7.68 20.00 -2.76
CA ILE A 294 -8.67 20.12 -1.68
C ILE A 294 -8.12 20.93 -0.51
N GLY A 295 -6.88 20.65 -0.06
CA GLY A 295 -6.21 21.38 1.01
C GLY A 295 -6.08 22.86 0.70
N LEU A 296 -5.72 23.17 -0.55
CA LEU A 296 -5.66 24.53 -1.04
C LEU A 296 -7.05 25.19 -1.11
N GLY A 297 -8.09 24.44 -1.46
CA GLY A 297 -9.48 24.91 -1.41
C GLY A 297 -9.95 25.24 0.00
N LEU A 298 -9.54 24.44 0.99
CA LEU A 298 -9.90 24.59 2.40
C LEU A 298 -8.93 25.49 3.19
N ARG A 299 -7.91 26.04 2.54
CA ARG A 299 -6.77 26.74 3.17
C ARG A 299 -7.10 27.91 4.09
N THR A 300 -8.31 28.47 4.04
CA THR A 300 -8.70 29.59 4.91
C THR A 300 -9.68 29.18 6.02
N ARG A 301 -10.08 27.91 6.07
CA ARG A 301 -11.07 27.38 7.02
C ARG A 301 -10.59 26.15 7.77
N TYR A 302 -9.72 25.37 7.15
CA TYR A 302 -9.11 24.21 7.78
C TYR A 302 -8.01 24.65 8.73
N ASP A 303 -8.10 24.22 9.98
CA ASP A 303 -7.06 24.39 10.98
C ASP A 303 -6.45 23.01 11.25
N PRO A 304 -5.23 22.73 10.73
CA PRO A 304 -4.58 21.44 10.91
C PRO A 304 -4.25 21.14 12.37
N ASN A 305 -4.14 22.17 13.21
CA ASN A 305 -3.75 22.06 14.63
C ASN A 305 -4.96 21.98 15.58
N SER A 306 -6.17 21.83 15.04
CA SER A 306 -7.38 21.70 15.86
C SER A 306 -7.48 20.31 16.48
N PHE A 307 -8.01 20.21 17.70
CA PHE A 307 -8.17 18.91 18.39
C PHE A 307 -8.80 17.82 17.52
N THR A 308 -9.84 18.16 16.74
CA THR A 308 -10.50 17.20 15.85
C THR A 308 -9.61 16.80 14.67
N ALA A 309 -8.86 17.74 14.08
CA ALA A 309 -7.91 17.42 13.02
C ALA A 309 -6.83 16.47 13.53
N ASN A 310 -6.24 16.76 14.70
CA ASN A 310 -5.20 15.93 15.30
C ASN A 310 -5.70 14.52 15.62
N VAL A 311 -6.90 14.39 16.24
CA VAL A 311 -7.49 13.07 16.51
C VAL A 311 -7.69 12.27 15.22
N VAL A 312 -8.24 12.89 14.18
CA VAL A 312 -8.51 12.20 12.91
C VAL A 312 -7.21 11.82 12.21
N SER A 313 -6.27 12.75 12.09
CA SER A 313 -4.97 12.51 11.44
C SER A 313 -4.20 11.43 12.18
N GLY A 314 -4.03 11.56 13.50
CA GLY A 314 -3.27 10.59 14.28
C GLY A 314 -3.85 9.17 14.25
N ILE A 315 -5.18 9.02 14.23
CA ILE A 315 -5.81 7.69 14.07
C ILE A 315 -5.55 7.15 12.66
N LEU A 316 -5.78 7.94 11.61
CA LEU A 316 -5.60 7.50 10.23
C LEU A 316 -4.14 7.17 9.93
N ASP A 317 -3.20 7.99 10.41
CA ASP A 317 -1.77 7.78 10.26
C ASP A 317 -1.30 6.54 11.03
N SER A 318 -1.82 6.29 12.24
CA SER A 318 -1.52 5.07 13.00
C SER A 318 -2.06 3.81 12.34
N ILE A 319 -3.28 3.85 11.80
CA ILE A 319 -3.87 2.71 11.07
C ILE A 319 -3.03 2.43 9.82
N SER A 320 -2.72 3.48 9.05
CA SER A 320 -1.93 3.39 7.82
C SER A 320 -0.51 2.88 8.10
N ALA A 321 0.13 3.36 9.16
CA ALA A 321 1.42 2.85 9.63
C ALA A 321 1.35 1.34 9.89
N GLY A 322 0.33 0.87 10.62
CA GLY A 322 0.17 -0.56 10.89
C GLY A 322 -0.01 -1.41 9.63
N ILE A 323 -0.80 -0.93 8.66
CA ILE A 323 -0.98 -1.58 7.36
C ILE A 323 0.36 -1.68 6.62
N LEU A 324 1.08 -0.55 6.48
CA LEU A 324 2.34 -0.51 5.75
C LEU A 324 3.47 -1.26 6.48
N ILE A 325 3.47 -1.31 7.82
CA ILE A 325 4.40 -2.13 8.60
C ILE A 325 4.17 -3.61 8.27
N PHE A 326 2.92 -4.09 8.31
CA PHE A 326 2.63 -5.48 7.99
C PHE A 326 3.00 -5.80 6.53
N THR A 327 2.51 -5.02 5.57
CA THR A 327 2.81 -5.26 4.15
C THR A 327 4.31 -5.11 3.86
N GLY A 328 4.98 -4.13 4.46
CA GLY A 328 6.41 -3.87 4.29
C GLY A 328 7.30 -4.98 4.84
N LEU A 329 7.06 -5.42 6.08
CA LEU A 329 7.90 -6.41 6.72
C LEU A 329 7.54 -7.84 6.30
N VAL A 330 6.26 -8.19 6.26
CA VAL A 330 5.79 -9.56 6.03
C VAL A 330 5.62 -9.85 4.55
N GLU A 331 4.84 -9.03 3.84
CA GLU A 331 4.49 -9.36 2.45
C GLU A 331 5.53 -8.90 1.41
N LEU A 332 6.44 -8.00 1.79
CA LEU A 332 7.49 -7.47 0.93
C LEU A 332 8.85 -8.02 1.34
N LEU A 333 9.42 -7.54 2.45
CA LEU A 333 10.78 -7.89 2.84
C LEU A 333 10.96 -9.38 3.10
N ALA A 334 10.09 -10.03 3.87
CA ALA A 334 10.27 -11.45 4.16
C ALA A 334 10.29 -12.27 2.85
N ILE A 335 9.34 -12.05 1.94
CA ILE A 335 9.28 -12.76 0.66
C ILE A 335 10.48 -12.45 -0.24
N TYR A 336 11.00 -11.22 -0.18
CA TYR A 336 12.05 -10.74 -1.07
C TYR A 336 13.46 -11.14 -0.65
N PHE A 337 13.67 -11.44 0.63
CA PHE A 337 14.99 -11.76 1.19
C PHE A 337 15.11 -13.20 1.72
N SER A 338 14.00 -13.94 1.83
CA SER A 338 14.03 -15.36 2.23
C SER A 338 14.16 -16.34 1.06
N HIS A 339 14.16 -15.85 -0.18
CA HIS A 339 14.28 -16.60 -1.43
C HIS A 339 15.27 -15.90 -2.36
#